data_AF-A0AA86R786-F1
#
_entry.id   AF-A0AA86R786-F1
#
_cell.length_a   1.000
_cell.length_b   1.000
_cell.length_c   1.000
_cell.angle_alpha   90.00
_cell.angle_beta   90.00
_cell.angle_gamma   90.00
#
_symmetry.space_group_name_H-M   'P 1'
#
loop_
_entity.id
_entity.type
_entity.pdbx_description
1 polymer ?
#
loop_
_entity_poly.entity_id
_entity_poly.type
_entity_poly.pdbx_seq_one_letter_code
_entity_poly.pdbx_strand_id
1 'polypeptide(L)'
;MPKGSSGSGGSRSTASTRSIPSVRLNADRTFDQRSSIFRSGEAYLKSDGTLDGRCSAARQGIIGTTSSGQADLRFSAVQDAPQSVNKQEVLTKDIRMPCRQQKYAEEHPTKNPEKTQVDHILSLKIVKHQIQHSPSSLSTDALDVVTDAINSDTNMRQRYKESNVTDNNIIDNKIIDALDGKQVHFNQTELRRLEQQAEIAHQLAQENPDSAILQQLDNSLNNVYNSLTNENVE
;
A
#
# COMPACT_ATOMS: atom_id res chain seq x y z
N MET A 1 53.07 -9.50 52.00
CA MET A 1 52.24 -9.80 50.81
C MET A 1 50.81 -9.32 51.06
N PRO A 2 50.33 -8.33 50.30
CA PRO A 2 48.92 -8.22 49.95
C PRO A 2 48.72 -8.23 48.42
N LYS A 3 47.56 -8.75 48.02
CA LYS A 3 47.14 -9.04 46.64
C LYS A 3 46.78 -7.74 45.90
N GLY A 4 47.29 -7.59 44.68
CA GLY A 4 46.86 -6.56 43.73
C GLY A 4 45.47 -6.87 43.19
N SER A 5 44.57 -5.89 43.26
CA SER A 5 43.26 -5.90 42.62
C SER A 5 43.39 -5.26 41.24
N SER A 6 43.11 -6.03 40.18
CA SER A 6 43.03 -5.57 38.80
C SER A 6 41.64 -5.00 38.54
N GLY A 7 41.57 -3.67 38.36
CA GLY A 7 40.39 -2.98 37.87
C GLY A 7 40.19 -3.22 36.37
N SER A 8 39.16 -3.99 36.01
CA SER A 8 38.63 -4.08 34.65
C SER A 8 37.70 -2.89 34.40
N GLY A 9 38.25 -1.83 33.79
CA GLY A 9 37.48 -0.70 33.28
C GLY A 9 36.78 -1.10 31.98
N GLY A 10 35.63 -1.75 32.10
CA GLY A 10 34.73 -1.99 30.97
C GLY A 10 34.11 -0.67 30.52
N SER A 11 34.68 -0.05 29.49
CA SER A 11 34.02 1.03 28.74
C SER A 11 32.74 0.47 28.15
N ARG A 12 31.61 0.79 28.78
CA ARG A 12 30.28 0.61 28.20
C ARG A 12 30.20 1.50 26.96
N SER A 13 30.32 0.87 25.79
CA SER A 13 29.93 1.48 24.52
C SER A 13 28.48 1.91 24.63
N THR A 14 28.25 3.20 24.87
CA THR A 14 26.95 3.83 24.68
C THR A 14 26.56 3.58 23.23
N ALA A 15 25.49 2.82 23.01
CA ALA A 15 24.91 2.64 21.70
C ALA A 15 24.55 4.03 21.17
N SER A 16 25.39 4.56 20.29
CA SER A 16 25.08 5.74 19.49
C SER A 16 23.89 5.35 18.63
N THR A 17 22.73 5.94 18.91
CA THR A 17 21.59 5.97 18.00
C THR A 17 22.06 6.68 16.74
N ARG A 18 22.70 5.93 15.82
CA ARG A 18 23.08 6.42 14.51
C ARG A 18 21.79 6.88 13.83
N SER A 19 21.65 8.19 13.71
CA SER A 19 20.61 8.80 12.88
C SER A 19 20.68 8.14 11.51
N ILE A 20 19.58 7.52 11.09
CA ILE A 20 19.46 6.93 9.76
C ILE A 20 19.65 8.08 8.76
N PRO A 21 20.65 8.01 7.85
CA PRO A 21 20.90 9.08 6.92
C PRO A 21 19.72 9.22 5.96
N SER A 22 19.12 10.41 5.90
CA SER A 22 18.02 10.71 4.97
C SER A 22 18.43 10.55 3.50
N VAL A 23 17.52 10.00 2.70
CA VAL A 23 17.62 9.93 1.24
C VAL A 23 16.67 10.96 0.65
N ARG A 24 17.15 11.66 -0.38
CA ARG A 24 16.35 12.54 -1.23
C ARG A 24 16.35 11.97 -2.63
N LEU A 25 15.21 12.05 -3.28
CA LEU A 25 15.05 11.68 -4.68
C LEU A 25 14.83 12.93 -5.52
N ASN A 26 15.31 12.89 -6.76
CA ASN A 26 14.93 13.84 -7.79
C ASN A 26 13.49 13.55 -8.27
N ALA A 27 12.91 14.46 -9.06
CA ALA A 27 11.55 14.31 -9.59
C ALA A 27 11.38 13.07 -10.49
N ASP A 28 12.46 12.58 -11.11
CA ASP A 28 12.49 11.39 -11.96
C ASP A 28 12.75 10.08 -11.19
N ARG A 29 12.74 10.13 -9.85
CA ARG A 29 13.01 9.01 -8.93
C ARG A 29 14.46 8.49 -8.93
N THR A 30 15.38 9.24 -9.51
CA THR A 30 16.82 9.02 -9.32
C THR A 30 17.27 9.57 -7.97
N PHE A 31 18.41 9.08 -7.47
CA PHE A 31 18.98 9.57 -6.21
C PHE A 31 19.52 11.00 -6.32
N ASP A 32 19.12 11.89 -5.43
CA ASP A 32 19.75 13.21 -5.30
C ASP A 32 21.08 13.05 -4.55
N GLN A 33 22.20 13.32 -5.23
CA GLN A 33 23.55 13.24 -4.66
C GLN A 33 23.77 14.18 -3.45
N ARG A 34 22.88 15.17 -3.26
CA ARG A 34 22.89 16.05 -2.08
C ARG A 34 22.30 15.38 -0.83
N SER A 35 21.78 14.16 -0.92
CA SER A 35 21.28 13.42 0.25
C SER A 35 22.37 13.20 1.29
N SER A 36 22.01 13.14 2.57
CA SER A 36 22.99 12.90 3.64
C SER A 36 23.69 11.55 3.49
N ILE A 37 23.02 10.54 2.92
CA ILE A 37 23.59 9.20 2.72
C ILE A 37 24.76 9.15 1.72
N PHE A 38 24.77 10.06 0.73
CA PHE A 38 25.88 10.20 -0.22
C PHE A 38 26.98 11.08 0.37
N ARG A 39 26.61 12.15 1.08
CA ARG A 39 27.57 13.04 1.77
C ARG A 39 28.33 12.34 2.89
N SER A 40 27.72 11.37 3.56
CA SER A 40 28.38 10.55 4.59
C SER A 40 29.28 9.46 4.02
N GLY A 41 29.25 9.21 2.70
CA GLY A 41 29.98 8.13 2.05
C GLY A 41 29.41 6.74 2.34
N GLU A 42 28.18 6.63 2.83
CA GLU A 42 27.51 5.35 3.06
C GLU A 42 26.90 4.77 1.77
N ALA A 43 26.59 5.64 0.80
CA ALA A 43 26.13 5.28 -0.53
C ALA A 43 27.00 5.89 -1.64
N TYR A 44 27.12 5.18 -2.75
CA TYR A 44 27.82 5.65 -3.96
C TYR A 44 26.98 5.34 -5.19
N LEU A 45 27.01 6.24 -6.18
CA LEU A 45 26.45 5.98 -7.50
C LEU A 45 27.56 5.54 -8.46
N LYS A 46 27.22 4.66 -9.39
CA LYS A 46 28.06 4.32 -10.54
C LYS A 46 28.05 5.44 -11.57
N SER A 47 28.90 5.32 -12.58
CA SER A 47 28.97 6.27 -13.71
C SER A 47 27.68 6.38 -14.52
N ASP A 48 26.82 5.35 -14.47
CA ASP A 48 25.50 5.33 -15.12
C ASP A 48 24.38 5.93 -14.26
N GLY A 49 24.71 6.46 -13.07
CA GLY A 49 23.75 7.06 -12.14
C GLY A 49 23.02 6.05 -11.25
N THR A 50 23.24 4.75 -11.42
CA THR A 50 22.64 3.70 -10.58
C THR A 50 23.40 3.50 -9.27
N LEU A 51 22.77 2.90 -8.27
CA LEU A 51 23.42 2.64 -6.98
C LEU A 51 24.52 1.56 -7.09
N ASP A 52 25.69 1.82 -6.50
CA ASP A 52 26.72 0.80 -6.33
C ASP A 52 26.33 -0.15 -5.19
N GLY A 53 25.97 -1.38 -5.56
CA GLY A 53 25.60 -2.45 -4.61
C GLY A 53 26.71 -2.82 -3.61
N ARG A 54 27.94 -2.33 -3.80
CA ARG A 54 29.06 -2.55 -2.86
C ARG A 54 29.08 -1.54 -1.71
N CYS A 55 28.31 -0.45 -1.78
CA CYS A 55 28.25 0.56 -0.73
C CYS A 55 27.64 0.01 0.57
N SER A 56 27.97 0.63 1.72
CA SER A 56 27.52 0.11 3.02
C SER A 56 26.00 0.16 3.14
N ALA A 57 25.37 1.22 2.63
CA ALA A 57 23.92 1.38 2.68
C ALA A 57 23.17 0.34 1.84
N ALA A 58 23.69 -0.05 0.68
CA ALA A 58 23.13 -1.15 -0.11
C ALA A 58 23.32 -2.51 0.57
N ARG A 59 24.52 -2.78 1.10
CA ARG A 59 24.83 -4.05 1.79
C ARG A 59 24.03 -4.24 3.07
N GLN A 60 23.67 -3.14 3.73
CA GLN A 60 22.85 -3.14 4.95
C GLN A 60 21.34 -3.09 4.65
N GLY A 61 20.95 -3.00 3.38
CA GLY A 61 19.54 -2.92 3.00
C GLY A 61 18.85 -1.63 3.44
N ILE A 62 19.59 -0.52 3.53
CA ILE A 62 19.08 0.81 3.88
C ILE A 62 18.49 1.52 2.65
N ILE A 63 19.07 1.26 1.47
CA ILE A 63 18.64 1.75 0.16
C ILE A 63 18.81 0.64 -0.89
N GLY A 64 18.02 0.69 -1.95
CA GLY A 64 18.19 -0.22 -3.07
C GLY A 64 17.67 0.37 -4.38
N THR A 65 17.84 -0.41 -5.44
CA THR A 65 17.40 -0.03 -6.79
C THR A 65 16.62 -1.14 -7.45
N THR A 66 15.67 -0.76 -8.31
CA THR A 66 14.99 -1.68 -9.21
C THR A 66 15.96 -2.21 -10.28
N SER A 67 15.52 -3.20 -11.07
CA SER A 67 16.26 -3.69 -12.24
C SER A 67 16.50 -2.64 -13.32
N SER A 68 15.73 -1.54 -13.31
CA SER A 68 15.92 -0.39 -14.20
C SER A 68 16.86 0.69 -13.63
N GLY A 69 17.47 0.44 -12.46
CA GLY A 69 18.43 1.36 -11.83
C GLY A 69 17.81 2.53 -11.07
N GLN A 70 16.47 2.59 -10.97
CA GLN A 70 15.75 3.60 -10.21
C GLN A 70 15.73 3.27 -8.72
N ALA A 71 15.55 4.27 -7.86
CA ALA A 71 15.43 4.03 -6.42
C ALA A 71 14.27 3.07 -6.13
N ASP A 72 14.55 2.06 -5.33
CA ASP A 72 13.56 1.09 -4.86
C ASP A 72 12.90 1.64 -3.59
N LEU A 73 11.65 2.06 -3.73
CA LEU A 73 10.89 2.73 -2.66
C LEU A 73 10.59 1.81 -1.47
N ARG A 74 10.84 0.50 -1.59
CA ARG A 74 10.65 -0.48 -0.51
C ARG A 74 11.70 -0.37 0.60
N PHE A 75 12.73 0.46 0.42
CA PHE A 75 13.83 0.61 1.37
C PHE A 75 13.58 1.75 2.36
N SER A 76 13.93 1.51 3.63
CA SER A 76 13.57 2.36 4.78
C SER A 76 13.96 3.82 4.59
N ALA A 77 15.15 4.08 4.06
CA ALA A 77 15.63 5.46 3.93
C ALA A 77 14.98 6.22 2.76
N VAL A 78 14.35 5.51 1.82
CA VAL A 78 13.64 6.08 0.67
C VAL A 78 12.18 6.40 0.99
N GLN A 79 11.58 5.69 1.95
CA GLN A 79 10.21 5.93 2.44
C GLN A 79 10.05 7.32 3.05
N ASP A 80 11.09 7.86 3.72
CA ASP A 80 11.05 9.20 4.31
C ASP A 80 11.16 10.36 3.29
N ALA A 81 11.25 10.07 1.98
CA ALA A 81 11.30 11.11 0.96
C ALA A 81 9.87 11.59 0.62
N PRO A 82 9.52 12.87 0.85
CA PRO A 82 8.18 13.35 0.54
C PRO A 82 7.97 13.37 -0.97
N GLN A 83 7.24 12.38 -1.48
CA GLN A 83 6.70 12.37 -2.84
C GLN A 83 5.18 12.43 -2.77
N SER A 84 4.61 13.44 -3.42
CA SER A 84 3.17 13.48 -3.70
C SER A 84 2.89 12.69 -4.97
N VAL A 85 1.97 11.75 -4.92
CA VAL A 85 1.55 10.96 -6.08
C VAL A 85 0.52 11.75 -6.88
N ASN A 86 0.70 11.82 -8.22
CA ASN A 86 -0.31 12.40 -9.10
C ASN A 86 -1.54 11.46 -9.17
N LYS A 87 -2.69 11.94 -8.71
CA LYS A 87 -3.94 11.17 -8.60
C LYS A 87 -4.42 10.61 -9.93
N GLN A 88 -4.18 11.34 -11.02
CA GLN A 88 -4.65 10.94 -12.36
C GLN A 88 -3.91 9.72 -12.90
N GLU A 89 -2.78 9.35 -12.30
CA GLU A 89 -1.92 8.26 -12.75
C GLU A 89 -1.98 7.02 -11.85
N VAL A 90 -2.81 6.98 -10.80
CA VAL A 90 -2.91 5.79 -9.94
C VAL A 90 -3.58 4.66 -10.74
N LEU A 91 -2.81 3.64 -11.10
CA LEU A 91 -3.25 2.46 -11.82
C LEU A 91 -3.56 1.35 -10.83
N THR A 92 -4.46 0.44 -11.20
CA THR A 92 -4.80 -0.73 -10.37
C THR A 92 -3.57 -1.59 -10.06
N LYS A 93 -2.57 -1.60 -10.94
CA LYS A 93 -1.29 -2.29 -10.70
C LYS A 93 -0.45 -1.66 -9.58
N ASP A 94 -0.72 -0.40 -9.23
CA ASP A 94 -0.01 0.32 -8.17
C ASP A 94 -0.61 -0.01 -6.79
N ILE A 95 -1.90 -0.35 -6.75
CA ILE A 95 -2.62 -0.79 -5.53
C ILE A 95 -2.54 -2.31 -5.38
N ARG A 96 -2.35 -3.06 -6.46
CA ARG A 96 -2.33 -4.53 -6.42
C ARG A 96 -0.95 -5.04 -5.99
N MET A 97 -0.92 -6.01 -5.07
CA MET A 97 0.30 -6.73 -4.70
C MET A 97 0.27 -8.20 -5.18
N PRO A 98 0.75 -8.52 -6.40
CA PRO A 98 0.68 -9.88 -6.96
C PRO A 98 1.34 -10.95 -6.09
N CYS A 99 2.45 -10.62 -5.41
CA CYS A 99 3.13 -11.56 -4.52
C CYS A 99 2.27 -11.96 -3.32
N ARG A 100 1.47 -11.05 -2.75
CA ARG A 100 0.53 -11.38 -1.66
C ARG A 100 -0.62 -12.23 -2.16
N GLN A 101 -1.17 -11.93 -3.34
CA GLN A 101 -2.20 -12.76 -3.96
C GLN A 101 -1.70 -14.18 -4.23
N GLN A 102 -0.46 -14.32 -4.71
CA GLN A 102 0.18 -15.61 -4.91
C GLN A 102 0.34 -16.36 -3.58
N LYS A 103 0.90 -15.70 -2.56
CA LYS A 103 1.07 -16.28 -1.22
C LYS A 103 -0.28 -16.74 -0.65
N TYR A 104 -1.31 -15.91 -0.72
CA TYR A 104 -2.66 -16.26 -0.29
C TYR A 104 -3.19 -17.49 -1.05
N ALA A 105 -2.94 -17.58 -2.36
CA ALA A 105 -3.36 -18.73 -3.15
C ALA A 105 -2.67 -20.04 -2.72
N GLU A 106 -1.40 -19.97 -2.36
CA GLU A 106 -0.61 -21.10 -1.86
C GLU A 106 -1.10 -21.54 -0.47
N GLU A 107 -1.43 -20.59 0.41
CA GLU A 107 -1.94 -20.85 1.76
C GLU A 107 -3.41 -21.33 1.77
N HIS A 108 -4.19 -20.97 0.75
CA HIS A 108 -5.61 -21.30 0.63
C HIS A 108 -5.90 -22.06 -0.69
N PRO A 109 -5.42 -23.31 -0.80
CA PRO A 109 -5.59 -24.10 -2.01
C PRO A 109 -7.06 -24.44 -2.27
N THR A 110 -7.44 -24.44 -3.54
CA THR A 110 -8.77 -24.77 -4.03
C THR A 110 -8.78 -26.11 -4.75
N LYS A 111 -9.95 -26.75 -4.83
CA LYS A 111 -10.14 -28.02 -5.57
C LYS A 111 -10.02 -27.85 -7.10
N ASN A 112 -10.24 -26.64 -7.63
CA ASN A 112 -10.28 -26.35 -9.07
C ASN A 112 -9.38 -25.13 -9.42
N PRO A 113 -8.05 -25.20 -9.23
CA PRO A 113 -7.14 -24.06 -9.40
C PRO A 113 -7.15 -23.46 -10.80
N GLU A 114 -7.47 -24.25 -11.83
CA GLU A 114 -7.59 -23.81 -13.21
C GLU A 114 -8.84 -22.94 -13.44
N LYS A 115 -9.86 -23.06 -12.60
CA LYS A 115 -11.14 -22.33 -12.70
C LYS A 115 -11.25 -21.18 -11.71
N THR A 116 -10.34 -21.07 -10.74
CA THR A 116 -10.38 -20.03 -9.72
C THR A 116 -9.21 -19.04 -9.83
N GLN A 117 -9.38 -17.88 -9.23
CA GLN A 117 -8.34 -16.88 -9.03
C GLN A 117 -8.55 -16.14 -7.71
N VAL A 118 -7.46 -15.61 -7.15
CA VAL A 118 -7.53 -14.73 -5.98
C VAL A 118 -8.10 -13.39 -6.39
N ASP A 119 -9.05 -12.94 -5.59
CA ASP A 119 -9.77 -11.70 -5.79
C ASP A 119 -9.87 -10.95 -4.47
N HIS A 120 -9.98 -9.62 -4.57
CA HIS A 120 -10.21 -8.77 -3.41
C HIS A 120 -11.70 -8.76 -3.08
N ILE A 121 -12.05 -8.74 -1.79
CA ILE A 121 -13.44 -8.61 -1.37
C ILE A 121 -13.88 -7.14 -1.57
N LEU A 122 -13.06 -6.20 -1.08
CA LEU A 122 -13.12 -4.78 -1.40
C LEU A 122 -12.53 -4.53 -2.79
N SER A 123 -13.33 -3.97 -3.69
CA SER A 123 -12.92 -3.80 -5.09
C SER A 123 -11.80 -2.76 -5.23
N LEU A 124 -10.70 -3.17 -5.85
CA LEU A 124 -9.61 -2.27 -6.24
C LEU A 124 -10.07 -1.17 -7.20
N LYS A 125 -11.13 -1.39 -7.98
CA LYS A 125 -11.67 -0.38 -8.91
C LYS A 125 -12.33 0.76 -8.15
N ILE A 126 -13.14 0.42 -7.15
CA ILE A 126 -13.85 1.39 -6.29
C ILE A 126 -12.83 2.17 -5.47
N VAL A 127 -11.84 1.48 -4.90
CA VAL A 127 -10.73 2.14 -4.20
C VAL A 127 -10.05 3.13 -5.12
N LYS A 128 -9.60 2.69 -6.32
CA LYS A 128 -8.97 3.56 -7.30
C LYS A 128 -9.84 4.77 -7.63
N HIS A 129 -11.14 4.58 -7.81
CA HIS A 129 -12.08 5.68 -8.07
C HIS A 129 -12.06 6.70 -6.93
N GLN A 130 -12.13 6.25 -5.67
CA GLN A 130 -12.06 7.13 -4.50
C GLN A 130 -10.70 7.83 -4.36
N ILE A 131 -9.60 7.13 -4.65
CA ILE A 131 -8.25 7.73 -4.70
C ILE A 131 -8.21 8.92 -5.66
N GLN A 132 -8.80 8.74 -6.85
CA GLN A 132 -8.81 9.76 -7.90
C GLN A 132 -9.66 10.98 -7.52
N HIS A 133 -10.70 10.79 -6.70
CA HIS A 133 -11.61 11.83 -6.25
C HIS A 133 -11.31 12.38 -4.84
N SER A 134 -10.25 11.90 -4.18
CA SER A 134 -9.86 12.41 -2.87
C SER A 134 -9.42 13.88 -2.97
N PRO A 135 -9.78 14.78 -2.04
CA PRO A 135 -9.52 16.22 -2.15
C PRO A 135 -8.04 16.62 -2.05
N SER A 136 -7.19 15.86 -1.36
CA SER A 136 -5.74 16.15 -1.15
C SER A 136 -4.81 15.25 -1.95
N SER A 137 -3.67 15.76 -2.43
CA SER A 137 -2.63 14.92 -3.05
C SER A 137 -2.19 13.84 -2.07
N LEU A 138 -2.23 12.57 -2.49
CA LEU A 138 -1.79 11.47 -1.65
C LEU A 138 -0.28 11.51 -1.49
N SER A 139 0.19 11.44 -0.25
CA SER A 139 1.58 11.07 0.00
C SER A 139 1.81 9.62 -0.41
N THR A 140 3.05 9.28 -0.75
CA THR A 140 3.47 7.88 -0.94
C THR A 140 3.09 7.03 0.28
N ASP A 141 3.33 7.51 1.50
CA ASP A 141 3.01 6.79 2.73
C ASP A 141 1.53 6.43 2.83
N ALA A 142 0.65 7.37 2.48
CA ALA A 142 -0.79 7.13 2.50
C ALA A 142 -1.19 6.10 1.43
N LEU A 143 -0.55 6.12 0.25
CA LEU A 143 -0.78 5.12 -0.78
C LEU A 143 -0.25 3.74 -0.37
N ASP A 144 0.87 3.67 0.33
CA ASP A 144 1.44 2.43 0.86
C ASP A 144 0.53 1.83 1.93
N VAL A 145 0.04 2.65 2.87
CA VAL A 145 -0.95 2.22 3.88
C VAL A 145 -2.21 1.66 3.22
N VAL A 146 -2.74 2.34 2.20
CA VAL A 146 -3.90 1.84 1.44
C VAL A 146 -3.58 0.52 0.75
N THR A 147 -2.42 0.43 0.12
CA THR A 147 -1.99 -0.76 -0.61
C THR A 147 -1.85 -1.95 0.33
N ASP A 148 -1.16 -1.79 1.46
CA ASP A 148 -0.98 -2.86 2.43
C ASP A 148 -2.31 -3.26 3.10
N ALA A 149 -3.14 -2.28 3.48
CA ALA A 149 -4.44 -2.54 4.11
C ALA A 149 -5.38 -3.30 3.17
N ILE A 150 -5.44 -2.92 1.89
CA ILE A 150 -6.33 -3.57 0.91
C ILE A 150 -5.79 -4.93 0.49
N ASN A 151 -4.48 -5.14 0.51
CA ASN A 151 -3.89 -6.46 0.27
C ASN A 151 -3.65 -7.24 1.58
N SER A 152 -4.38 -6.91 2.64
CA SER A 152 -4.45 -7.77 3.82
C SER A 152 -5.05 -9.13 3.45
N ASP A 153 -4.65 -10.18 4.15
CA ASP A 153 -5.16 -11.53 3.91
C ASP A 153 -6.66 -11.64 4.21
N THR A 154 -7.21 -10.77 5.08
CA THR A 154 -8.64 -10.68 5.39
C THR A 154 -9.47 -10.15 4.23
N ASN A 155 -8.87 -9.41 3.30
CA ASN A 155 -9.54 -8.86 2.13
C ASN A 155 -9.34 -9.70 0.86
N MET A 156 -8.74 -10.87 0.95
CA MET A 156 -8.56 -11.77 -0.19
C MET A 156 -9.49 -12.99 -0.11
N ARG A 157 -9.86 -13.54 -1.27
CA ARG A 157 -10.58 -14.81 -1.38
C ARG A 157 -10.36 -15.47 -2.74
N GLN A 158 -10.50 -16.80 -2.77
CA GLN A 158 -10.58 -17.56 -4.02
C GLN A 158 -11.99 -17.42 -4.64
N ARG A 159 -12.05 -17.12 -5.94
CA ARG A 159 -13.30 -17.04 -6.71
C ARG A 159 -13.18 -17.70 -8.07
N TYR A 160 -14.31 -18.19 -8.59
CA TYR A 160 -14.38 -18.62 -9.98
C TYR A 160 -14.09 -17.45 -10.93
N LYS A 161 -13.28 -17.71 -11.96
CA LYS A 161 -12.86 -16.72 -12.96
C LYS A 161 -14.05 -16.03 -13.63
N GLU A 162 -15.08 -16.81 -14.01
CA GLU A 162 -16.27 -16.32 -14.70
C GLU A 162 -17.03 -15.27 -13.88
N SER A 163 -17.28 -15.53 -12.59
CA SER A 163 -17.95 -14.58 -11.69
C SER A 163 -17.12 -13.33 -11.41
N ASN A 164 -15.78 -13.46 -11.40
CA ASN A 164 -14.90 -12.32 -11.16
C ASN A 164 -14.84 -11.37 -12.37
N VAL A 165 -14.96 -11.88 -13.60
CA VAL A 165 -14.84 -11.03 -14.79
C VAL A 165 -16.14 -10.29 -15.12
N THR A 166 -17.31 -10.89 -14.88
CA THR A 166 -18.57 -10.30 -15.35
C THR A 166 -19.34 -9.63 -14.21
N ASP A 167 -19.74 -10.40 -13.20
CA ASP A 167 -20.64 -9.92 -12.15
C ASP A 167 -19.97 -8.88 -11.24
N ASN A 168 -18.70 -9.10 -10.87
CA ASN A 168 -17.94 -8.11 -10.11
C ASN A 168 -17.88 -6.78 -10.85
N ASN A 169 -17.58 -6.80 -12.15
CA ASN A 169 -17.43 -5.59 -12.94
C ASN A 169 -18.74 -4.82 -13.06
N ILE A 170 -19.87 -5.51 -13.23
CA ILE A 170 -21.19 -4.87 -13.27
C ILE A 170 -21.48 -4.18 -11.95
N ILE A 171 -21.29 -4.88 -10.83
CA ILE A 171 -21.60 -4.33 -9.50
C ILE A 171 -20.66 -3.18 -9.16
N ASP A 172 -19.36 -3.33 -9.42
CA ASP A 172 -18.39 -2.29 -9.14
C ASP A 172 -18.68 -1.01 -9.93
N ASN A 173 -19.08 -1.13 -11.20
CA ASN A 173 -19.48 0.02 -12.00
C ASN A 173 -20.74 0.70 -11.45
N LYS A 174 -21.74 -0.07 -11.00
CA LYS A 174 -22.94 0.51 -10.36
C LYS A 174 -22.58 1.25 -9.07
N ILE A 175 -21.67 0.71 -8.26
CA ILE A 175 -21.21 1.38 -7.04
C ILE A 175 -20.49 2.67 -7.40
N ILE A 176 -19.62 2.66 -8.42
CA ILE A 176 -18.96 3.88 -8.93
C ILE A 176 -19.99 4.90 -9.40
N ASP A 177 -20.99 4.49 -10.18
CA ASP A 177 -22.06 5.38 -10.64
C ASP A 177 -22.83 5.99 -9.47
N ALA A 178 -23.12 5.21 -8.42
CA ALA A 178 -23.79 5.68 -7.22
C ALA A 178 -22.92 6.66 -6.41
N LEU A 179 -21.61 6.38 -6.32
CA LEU A 179 -20.63 7.27 -5.69
C LEU A 179 -20.52 8.61 -6.41
N ASP A 180 -20.70 8.61 -7.74
CA ASP A 180 -20.77 9.81 -8.58
C ASP A 180 -22.12 10.53 -8.49
N GLY A 181 -23.03 10.08 -7.60
CA GLY A 181 -24.35 10.66 -7.39
C GLY A 181 -25.37 10.33 -8.48
N LYS A 182 -25.09 9.36 -9.35
CA LYS A 182 -26.06 8.90 -10.36
C LYS A 182 -27.11 8.02 -9.69
N GLN A 183 -28.33 8.08 -10.20
CA GLN A 183 -29.38 7.16 -9.77
C GLN A 183 -29.11 5.76 -10.33
N VAL A 184 -28.98 4.78 -9.45
CA VAL A 184 -28.68 3.40 -9.81
C VAL A 184 -29.57 2.46 -9.03
N HIS A 185 -30.07 1.42 -9.69
CA HIS A 185 -30.86 0.39 -9.02
C HIS A 185 -29.99 -0.84 -8.69
N PHE A 186 -30.04 -1.25 -7.44
CA PHE A 186 -29.38 -2.45 -6.92
C PHE A 186 -30.42 -3.53 -6.61
N ASN A 187 -30.19 -4.74 -7.09
CA ASN A 187 -30.93 -5.90 -6.60
C ASN A 187 -30.35 -6.40 -5.26
N GLN A 188 -31.03 -7.35 -4.61
CA GLN A 188 -30.66 -7.85 -3.29
C GLN A 188 -29.26 -8.51 -3.22
N THR A 189 -28.78 -9.11 -4.31
CA THR A 189 -27.43 -9.69 -4.36
C THR A 189 -26.37 -8.60 -4.49
N GLU A 190 -26.66 -7.55 -5.26
CA GLU A 190 -25.77 -6.41 -5.44
C GLU A 190 -25.69 -5.57 -4.16
N LEU A 191 -26.81 -5.36 -3.46
CA LEU A 191 -26.84 -4.69 -2.15
C LEU A 191 -26.01 -5.43 -1.11
N ARG A 192 -26.16 -6.75 -0.98
CA ARG A 192 -25.33 -7.57 -0.07
C ARG A 192 -23.84 -7.43 -0.37
N ARG A 193 -23.47 -7.22 -1.63
CA ARG A 193 -22.07 -7.01 -1.99
C ARG A 193 -21.59 -5.61 -1.62
N LEU A 194 -22.39 -4.58 -1.88
CA LEU A 194 -22.08 -3.22 -1.45
C LEU A 194 -21.90 -3.18 0.08
N GLU A 195 -22.80 -3.83 0.83
CA GLU A 195 -22.70 -4.01 2.28
C GLU A 195 -21.38 -4.65 2.69
N GLN A 196 -21.00 -5.78 2.09
CA GLN A 196 -19.71 -6.43 2.36
C GLN A 196 -18.51 -5.52 2.09
N GLN A 197 -18.56 -4.70 1.04
CA GLN A 197 -17.48 -3.77 0.73
C GLN A 197 -17.43 -2.60 1.72
N ALA A 198 -18.59 -2.09 2.14
CA ALA A 198 -18.71 -1.05 3.16
C ALA A 198 -18.19 -1.55 4.51
N GLU A 199 -18.54 -2.77 4.92
CA GLU A 199 -18.07 -3.39 6.18
C GLU A 199 -16.55 -3.54 6.20
N ILE A 200 -15.95 -4.01 5.11
CA ILE A 200 -14.49 -4.13 5.02
C ILE A 200 -13.83 -2.76 4.99
N ALA A 201 -14.37 -1.80 4.24
CA ALA A 201 -13.85 -0.43 4.24
C ALA A 201 -13.89 0.17 5.66
N HIS A 202 -14.96 -0.06 6.40
CA HIS A 202 -15.09 0.34 7.80
C HIS A 202 -14.03 -0.29 8.69
N GLN A 203 -13.84 -1.61 8.60
CA GLN A 203 -12.81 -2.30 9.37
C GLN A 203 -11.41 -1.75 9.06
N LEU A 204 -11.08 -1.58 7.77
CA LEU A 204 -9.78 -1.04 7.36
C LEU A 204 -9.57 0.39 7.85
N ALA A 205 -10.62 1.22 7.86
CA ALA A 205 -10.58 2.57 8.40
C ALA A 205 -10.37 2.58 9.93
N GLN A 206 -10.98 1.64 10.67
CA GLN A 206 -10.76 1.49 12.11
C GLN A 206 -9.32 1.04 12.43
N GLU A 207 -8.77 0.12 11.64
CA GLU A 207 -7.40 -0.38 11.80
C GLU A 207 -6.35 0.68 11.43
N ASN A 208 -6.73 1.65 10.59
CA ASN A 208 -5.83 2.68 10.06
C ASN A 208 -6.45 4.09 10.23
N PRO A 209 -6.63 4.57 11.48
CA PRO A 209 -7.38 5.80 11.77
C PRO A 209 -6.76 7.05 11.13
N ASP A 210 -5.44 7.06 10.94
CA ASP A 210 -4.71 8.19 10.35
C ASP A 210 -4.82 8.23 8.81
N SER A 211 -5.37 7.19 8.19
CA SER A 211 -5.52 7.13 6.73
C SER A 211 -6.78 7.86 6.26
N ALA A 212 -6.64 9.15 5.95
CA ALA A 212 -7.73 10.01 5.48
C ALA A 212 -8.49 9.42 4.27
N ILE A 213 -7.80 8.68 3.41
CA ILE A 213 -8.40 8.02 2.24
C ILE A 213 -9.23 6.79 2.61
N LEU A 214 -8.83 6.01 3.61
CA LEU A 214 -9.66 4.90 4.11
C LEU A 214 -10.89 5.44 4.84
N GLN A 215 -10.74 6.53 5.60
CA GLN A 215 -11.87 7.24 6.19
C GLN A 215 -12.85 7.76 5.13
N GLN A 216 -12.33 8.32 4.03
CA GLN A 216 -13.18 8.77 2.93
C GLN A 216 -13.91 7.60 2.27
N LEU A 217 -13.20 6.51 1.97
CA LEU A 217 -13.80 5.32 1.35
C LEU A 217 -14.91 4.74 2.22
N ASP A 218 -14.69 4.60 3.53
CA ASP A 218 -15.67 4.15 4.50
C ASP A 218 -16.94 5.01 4.47
N ASN A 219 -16.77 6.33 4.66
CA ASN A 219 -17.88 7.27 4.63
C ASN A 219 -18.65 7.23 3.31
N SER A 220 -17.95 7.19 2.18
CA SER A 220 -18.56 7.16 0.85
C SER A 220 -19.40 5.90 0.63
N LEU A 221 -18.88 4.72 0.98
CA LEU A 221 -19.60 3.46 0.79
C LEU A 221 -20.79 3.33 1.74
N ASN A 222 -20.63 3.74 3.01
CA ASN A 222 -21.74 3.75 3.97
C ASN A 222 -22.85 4.70 3.56
N ASN A 223 -22.52 5.88 3.05
CA ASN A 223 -23.53 6.83 2.57
C ASN A 223 -24.35 6.25 1.42
N VAL A 224 -23.71 5.62 0.44
CA VAL A 224 -24.40 4.95 -0.67
C VAL A 224 -25.26 3.79 -0.17
N TYR A 225 -24.74 2.96 0.74
CA TYR A 225 -25.51 1.86 1.31
C TYR A 225 -26.75 2.36 2.05
N ASN A 226 -26.60 3.36 2.91
CA ASN A 226 -27.69 3.92 3.71
C ASN A 226 -28.74 4.64 2.85
N SER A 227 -28.33 5.36 1.79
CA SER A 227 -29.30 6.00 0.89
C SER A 227 -30.18 4.97 0.19
N LEU A 228 -29.60 3.84 -0.23
CA LEU A 228 -30.32 2.78 -0.95
C LEU A 228 -31.22 1.94 -0.04
N THR A 229 -30.89 1.80 1.24
CA THR A 229 -31.71 1.01 2.19
C THR A 229 -32.84 1.82 2.81
N ASN A 230 -32.63 3.12 3.06
CA ASN A 230 -33.67 3.99 3.62
C ASN A 230 -34.81 4.29 2.62
N GLU A 231 -34.52 4.33 1.32
CA GLU A 231 -35.55 4.48 0.27
C GLU A 231 -36.52 3.27 0.16
N ASN A 232 -36.21 2.14 0.80
CA ASN A 232 -37.05 0.93 0.77
C ASN A 232 -37.93 0.76 2.02
N VAL A 233 -37.96 1.75 2.92
CA VAL A 233 -38.73 1.72 4.19
C VAL A 233 -39.98 2.62 4.17
N GLU A 234 -40.20 3.38 3.09
CA GLU A 234 -41.44 4.14 2.84
C GLU A 234 -42.42 3.38 1.93
#